data_AF-A0A954Z3N3-F1
#
_entry.id   AF-A0A954Z3N3-F1
#
_cell.length_a   1.000
_cell.length_b   1.000
_cell.length_c   1.000
_cell.angle_alpha   90.00
_cell.angle_beta   90.00
_cell.angle_gamma   90.00
#
_symmetry.space_group_name_H-M   'P 1'
#
loop_
_entity.id
_entity.type
_entity.pdbx_description
1 polymer ?
#
loop_
_entity_poly.entity_id
_entity_poly.type
_entity_poly.pdbx_seq_one_letter_code
_entity_poly.pdbx_strand_id
1 'polypeptide(L)'
;GMKKRRDGDTLRRMARELGVEHLLDRSPAEASGGERRRIAIGRALLSDPRLLLLDEPLTGLDGVTAGRVLVYLRRALQRAGVPAIYVSHSPSDVMHLCQRAIGIADGRIVHAGDVASTLSVTACATQRELAELRSIIEARLVEVDETSRTSVFETDTGTRIVALGGSSPSDSAFPCALAVFARDVVLSAEAPQRVSARNIYKGRVRRIEKTESMAVVEIDIGAGIYSEVGYETLHEMSLREGADVYAFFKASAVQRLL
;
A
#
# COMPACT_ATOMS: atom_id res chain seq x y z
N GLY A 1 27.70 -26.82 -1.40
CA GLY A 1 28.32 -25.48 -1.45
C GLY A 1 27.33 -24.39 -1.83
N MET A 2 26.80 -24.40 -3.06
CA MET A 2 26.00 -23.28 -3.61
C MET A 2 24.52 -23.26 -3.18
N LYS A 3 23.86 -24.41 -2.96
CA LYS A 3 22.45 -24.50 -2.52
C LYS A 3 22.25 -23.91 -1.11
N LYS A 4 23.06 -24.35 -0.13
CA LYS A 4 23.11 -23.81 1.24
C LYS A 4 23.45 -22.30 1.32
N ARG A 5 24.26 -21.77 0.39
CA ARG A 5 24.58 -20.33 0.31
C ARG A 5 23.41 -19.52 -0.26
N ARG A 6 22.74 -20.01 -1.32
CA ARG A 6 21.52 -19.41 -1.88
C ARG A 6 20.37 -19.34 -0.86
N ASP A 7 20.20 -20.40 -0.06
CA ASP A 7 19.15 -20.45 0.97
C ASP A 7 19.43 -19.46 2.11
N GLY A 8 20.70 -19.30 2.51
CA GLY A 8 21.11 -18.34 3.54
C GLY A 8 20.93 -16.87 3.13
N ASP A 9 21.24 -16.52 1.89
CA ASP A 9 21.05 -15.16 1.38
C ASP A 9 19.55 -14.83 1.19
N THR A 10 18.76 -15.83 0.78
CA THR A 10 17.30 -15.70 0.66
C THR A 10 16.65 -15.49 2.04
N LEU A 11 17.09 -16.25 3.05
CA LEU A 11 16.63 -16.11 4.43
C LEU A 11 16.94 -14.72 5.00
N ARG A 12 18.19 -14.25 4.86
CA ARG A 12 18.58 -12.92 5.36
C ARG A 12 17.81 -11.80 4.68
N ARG A 13 17.67 -11.86 3.35
CA ARG A 13 16.88 -10.87 2.60
C ARG A 13 15.44 -10.83 3.09
N MET A 14 14.81 -11.98 3.25
CA MET A 14 13.44 -12.07 3.77
C MET A 14 13.32 -11.52 5.19
N ALA A 15 14.25 -11.87 6.07
CA ALA A 15 14.26 -11.38 7.44
C ALA A 15 14.41 -9.86 7.50
N ARG A 16 15.20 -9.26 6.59
CA ARG A 16 15.32 -7.81 6.46
C ARG A 16 14.03 -7.13 6.02
N GLU A 17 13.39 -7.63 4.97
CA GLU A 17 12.12 -7.10 4.45
C GLU A 17 10.99 -7.19 5.50
N LEU A 18 11.03 -8.23 6.35
CA LEU A 18 10.12 -8.42 7.47
C LEU A 18 10.56 -7.67 8.75
N GLY A 19 11.70 -6.98 8.75
CA GLY A 19 12.23 -6.26 9.92
C GLY A 19 12.49 -7.16 11.13
N VAL A 20 13.03 -8.36 10.89
CA VAL A 20 13.38 -9.37 11.90
C VAL A 20 14.78 -9.96 11.68
N GLU A 21 15.63 -9.30 10.88
CA GLU A 21 17.01 -9.73 10.63
C GLU A 21 17.83 -9.84 11.93
N HIS A 22 17.60 -8.96 12.91
CA HIS A 22 18.25 -8.97 14.22
C HIS A 22 17.88 -10.18 15.10
N LEU A 23 16.85 -10.94 14.73
CA LEU A 23 16.39 -12.12 15.45
C LEU A 23 16.93 -13.43 14.87
N LEU A 24 17.66 -13.41 13.76
CA LEU A 24 18.14 -14.63 13.09
C LEU A 24 19.01 -15.51 14.00
N ASP A 25 19.79 -14.89 14.89
CA ASP A 25 20.68 -15.58 15.83
C ASP A 25 20.11 -15.64 17.26
N ARG A 26 18.84 -15.26 17.46
CA ARG A 26 18.19 -15.17 18.79
C ARG A 26 17.11 -16.23 18.98
N SER A 27 16.74 -16.46 20.24
CA SER A 27 15.64 -17.36 20.57
C SER A 27 14.28 -16.75 20.17
N PRO A 28 13.37 -17.49 19.52
CA PRO A 28 12.02 -17.02 19.21
C PRO A 28 11.20 -16.57 20.43
N ALA A 29 11.57 -17.02 21.64
CA ALA A 29 10.92 -16.62 22.88
C ALA A 29 11.16 -15.14 23.23
N GLU A 30 12.24 -14.55 22.71
CA GLU A 30 12.63 -13.15 22.95
C GLU A 30 11.92 -12.17 22.01
N ALA A 31 11.20 -12.67 21.01
CA ALA A 31 10.47 -11.86 20.04
C ALA A 31 9.17 -11.30 20.63
N SER A 32 8.91 -10.01 20.38
CA SER A 32 7.62 -9.37 20.63
C SER A 32 6.49 -10.04 19.85
N GLY A 33 5.24 -9.75 20.22
CA GLY A 33 4.06 -10.27 19.50
C GLY A 33 4.08 -9.96 18.00
N GLY A 34 4.42 -8.72 17.64
CA GLY A 34 4.53 -8.28 16.24
C GLY A 34 5.68 -8.97 15.49
N GLU A 35 6.85 -9.13 16.14
CA GLU A 35 7.98 -9.86 15.54
C GLU A 35 7.64 -11.33 15.32
N ARG A 36 6.96 -11.99 16.27
CA ARG A 36 6.51 -13.38 16.11
C ARG A 36 5.57 -13.56 14.92
N ARG A 37 4.66 -12.61 14.67
CA ARG A 37 3.79 -12.60 13.48
C ARG A 37 4.61 -12.47 12.20
N ARG A 38 5.56 -11.54 12.14
CA ARG A 38 6.44 -11.35 10.97
C ARG A 38 7.31 -12.58 10.71
N ILE A 39 7.85 -13.22 11.75
CA ILE A 39 8.56 -14.50 11.64
C ILE A 39 7.63 -15.59 11.07
N ALA A 40 6.38 -15.67 11.53
CA ALA A 40 5.41 -16.65 11.04
C ALA A 40 5.11 -16.48 9.54
N ILE A 41 4.96 -15.22 9.08
CA ILE A 41 4.79 -14.91 7.65
C ILE A 41 5.99 -15.42 6.84
N GLY A 42 7.21 -15.09 7.27
CA GLY A 42 8.42 -15.54 6.58
C GLY A 42 8.54 -17.06 6.53
N ARG A 43 8.24 -17.74 7.64
CA ARG A 43 8.22 -19.22 7.70
C ARG A 43 7.22 -19.83 6.74
N ALA A 44 6.02 -19.26 6.64
CA ALA A 44 4.99 -19.75 5.73
C ALA A 44 5.38 -19.59 4.25
N LEU A 45 6.06 -18.50 3.89
CA LEU A 45 6.57 -18.29 2.53
C LEU A 45 7.74 -19.21 2.20
N LEU A 46 8.65 -19.47 3.16
CA LEU A 46 9.79 -20.37 2.97
C LEU A 46 9.41 -21.84 2.82
N SER A 47 8.21 -22.23 3.25
CA SER A 47 7.75 -23.63 3.11
C SER A 47 7.32 -24.02 1.69
N ASP A 48 7.46 -23.11 0.71
CA ASP A 48 7.03 -23.31 -0.68
C ASP A 48 5.59 -23.86 -0.78
N PRO A 49 4.60 -23.16 -0.18
CA PRO A 49 3.26 -23.70 -0.05
C PRO A 49 2.53 -23.66 -1.39
N ARG A 50 1.67 -24.66 -1.61
CA ARG A 50 0.74 -24.65 -2.77
C ARG A 50 -0.45 -23.71 -2.60
N LEU A 51 -0.73 -23.28 -1.38
CA LEU A 51 -1.79 -22.33 -0.99
C LEU A 51 -1.39 -21.66 0.32
N LEU A 52 -1.49 -20.34 0.37
CA LEU A 52 -1.22 -19.58 1.58
C LEU A 52 -2.54 -19.10 2.20
N LEU A 53 -2.75 -19.40 3.49
CA LEU A 53 -3.87 -18.87 4.27
C LEU A 53 -3.33 -17.84 5.24
N LEU A 54 -3.82 -16.61 5.12
CA LEU A 54 -3.39 -15.46 5.92
C LEU A 54 -4.59 -14.89 6.66
N ASP A 55 -4.71 -15.22 7.94
CA ASP A 55 -5.77 -14.70 8.81
C ASP A 55 -5.26 -13.50 9.60
N GLU A 56 -5.67 -12.29 9.18
CA GLU A 56 -5.28 -11.01 9.78
C GLU A 56 -3.78 -10.89 10.10
N PRO A 57 -2.88 -11.18 9.14
CA PRO A 57 -1.45 -11.32 9.44
C PRO A 57 -0.79 -10.00 9.86
N LEU A 58 -1.42 -8.86 9.55
CA LEU A 58 -0.91 -7.51 9.83
C LEU A 58 -1.52 -6.89 11.10
N THR A 59 -2.50 -7.54 11.72
CA THR A 59 -3.15 -6.99 12.92
C THR A 59 -2.12 -6.77 14.02
N GLY A 60 -2.29 -5.70 14.79
CA GLY A 60 -1.40 -5.31 15.90
C GLY A 60 0.01 -4.86 15.49
N LEU A 61 0.28 -4.68 14.20
CA LEU A 61 1.46 -3.95 13.73
C LEU A 61 1.13 -2.45 13.66
N ASP A 62 2.13 -1.60 13.91
CA ASP A 62 2.01 -0.18 13.60
C ASP A 62 1.90 0.03 12.07
N GLY A 63 1.30 1.15 11.65
CA GLY A 63 0.98 1.38 10.23
C GLY A 63 2.20 1.40 9.31
N VAL A 64 3.37 1.82 9.81
CA VAL A 64 4.65 1.82 9.07
C VAL A 64 5.07 0.37 8.79
N THR A 65 5.14 -0.44 9.85
CA THR A 65 5.51 -1.85 9.73
C THR A 65 4.51 -2.65 8.89
N ALA A 66 3.20 -2.43 9.09
CA ALA A 66 2.15 -3.11 8.33
C ALA A 66 2.29 -2.87 6.82
N GLY A 67 2.47 -1.60 6.41
CA GLY A 67 2.64 -1.24 5.00
C GLY A 67 3.88 -1.85 4.36
N ARG A 68 5.00 -1.94 5.08
CA ARG A 68 6.20 -2.64 4.59
C ARG A 68 5.93 -4.12 4.36
N VAL A 69 5.33 -4.81 5.34
CA VAL A 69 5.02 -6.24 5.23
C VAL A 69 4.03 -6.49 4.09
N LEU A 70 3.05 -5.60 3.88
CA LEU A 70 2.07 -5.66 2.79
C LEU A 70 2.76 -5.64 1.41
N VAL A 71 3.70 -4.71 1.19
CA VAL A 71 4.48 -4.62 -0.05
C VAL A 71 5.34 -5.87 -0.26
N TYR A 72 5.99 -6.34 0.80
CA TYR A 72 6.76 -7.58 0.74
C TYR A 72 5.89 -8.79 0.37
N LEU A 73 4.72 -8.94 1.02
CA LEU A 73 3.75 -10.00 0.74
C LEU A 73 3.28 -9.96 -0.71
N ARG A 74 2.90 -8.79 -1.22
CA ARG A 74 2.47 -8.61 -2.62
C ARG A 74 3.52 -9.13 -3.59
N ARG A 75 4.77 -8.68 -3.42
CA ARG A 75 5.90 -9.10 -4.26
C ARG A 75 6.19 -10.59 -4.12
N ALA A 76 6.13 -11.14 -2.91
CA ALA A 76 6.39 -12.55 -2.65
C ALA A 76 5.34 -13.44 -3.34
N LEU A 77 4.06 -13.11 -3.17
CA LEU A 77 2.95 -13.83 -3.80
C LEU A 77 3.02 -13.77 -5.33
N GLN A 78 3.27 -12.57 -5.89
CA GLN A 78 3.41 -12.40 -7.34
C GLN A 78 4.57 -13.20 -7.92
N ARG A 79 5.75 -13.21 -7.26
CA ARG A 79 6.92 -13.95 -7.74
C ARG A 79 6.77 -15.47 -7.61
N ALA A 80 6.16 -15.92 -6.51
CA ALA A 80 6.00 -17.34 -6.25
C ALA A 80 4.84 -17.96 -7.05
N GLY A 81 3.90 -17.13 -7.54
CA GLY A 81 2.70 -17.61 -8.23
C GLY A 81 1.78 -18.44 -7.32
N VAL A 82 1.93 -18.27 -6.01
CA VAL A 82 1.20 -19.05 -5.00
C VAL A 82 -0.17 -18.41 -4.79
N PRO A 83 -1.29 -19.15 -4.95
CA PRO A 83 -2.60 -18.63 -4.61
C PRO A 83 -2.66 -18.37 -3.10
N ALA A 84 -3.33 -17.29 -2.71
CA ALA A 84 -3.49 -16.92 -1.31
C ALA A 84 -4.94 -16.57 -0.98
N ILE A 85 -5.38 -16.93 0.22
CA ILE A 85 -6.60 -16.42 0.84
C ILE A 85 -6.15 -15.49 1.97
N TYR A 86 -6.55 -14.23 1.85
CA TYR A 86 -6.23 -13.17 2.81
C TYR A 86 -7.51 -12.69 3.49
N VAL A 87 -7.56 -12.81 4.82
CA VAL A 87 -8.66 -12.32 5.64
C VAL A 87 -8.20 -11.05 6.33
N SER A 88 -8.97 -9.97 6.17
CA SER A 88 -8.69 -8.69 6.82
C SER A 88 -9.95 -7.84 6.92
N HIS A 89 -10.00 -7.03 7.97
CA HIS A 89 -10.97 -5.95 8.16
C HIS A 89 -10.49 -4.61 7.58
N SER A 90 -9.30 -4.56 6.96
CA SER A 90 -8.74 -3.35 6.33
C SER A 90 -9.04 -3.34 4.83
N PRO A 91 -9.91 -2.44 4.32
CA PRO A 91 -10.13 -2.29 2.89
C PRO A 91 -8.84 -1.94 2.13
N SER A 92 -7.94 -1.18 2.79
CA SER A 92 -6.64 -0.84 2.24
C SER A 92 -5.83 -2.09 1.92
N ASP A 93 -5.75 -3.06 2.84
CA ASP A 93 -5.00 -4.29 2.61
C ASP A 93 -5.58 -5.08 1.44
N VAL A 94 -6.91 -5.22 1.42
CA VAL A 94 -7.65 -5.97 0.40
C VAL A 94 -7.43 -5.34 -0.99
N MET A 95 -7.52 -4.01 -1.12
CA MET A 95 -7.23 -3.31 -2.39
C MET A 95 -5.79 -3.47 -2.86
N HIS A 96 -4.83 -3.60 -1.94
CA HIS A 96 -3.42 -3.68 -2.30
C HIS A 96 -2.95 -5.09 -2.63
N LEU A 97 -3.53 -6.12 -2.00
CA LEU A 97 -3.09 -7.50 -2.16
C LEU A 97 -3.98 -8.33 -3.08
N CYS A 98 -5.29 -8.13 -3.02
CA CYS A 98 -6.25 -9.05 -3.59
C CYS A 98 -6.71 -8.60 -4.99
N GLN A 99 -7.02 -9.58 -5.85
CA GLN A 99 -7.69 -9.33 -7.14
C GLN A 99 -9.20 -9.50 -7.00
N ARG A 100 -9.62 -10.43 -6.14
CA ARG A 100 -11.01 -10.72 -5.81
C ARG A 100 -11.23 -10.63 -4.31
N ALA A 101 -12.44 -10.28 -3.90
CA ALA A 101 -12.83 -10.27 -2.50
C ALA A 101 -14.18 -10.95 -2.29
N ILE A 102 -14.40 -11.37 -1.05
CA ILE A 102 -15.67 -11.90 -0.58
C ILE A 102 -16.01 -11.15 0.71
N GLY A 103 -17.12 -10.42 0.69
CA GLY A 103 -17.68 -9.76 1.86
C GLY A 103 -18.50 -10.76 2.67
N ILE A 104 -18.23 -10.86 3.98
CA ILE A 104 -18.95 -11.74 4.89
C ILE A 104 -19.53 -10.90 6.03
N ALA A 105 -20.83 -11.01 6.27
CA ALA A 105 -21.52 -10.43 7.41
C ALA A 105 -22.46 -11.47 8.03
N ASP A 106 -22.51 -11.55 9.37
CA ASP A 106 -23.34 -12.50 10.11
C ASP A 106 -23.21 -13.96 9.62
N GLY A 107 -21.99 -14.36 9.26
CA GLY A 107 -21.68 -15.71 8.75
C GLY A 107 -22.19 -16.00 7.35
N ARG A 108 -22.66 -14.98 6.61
CA ARG A 108 -23.18 -15.11 5.23
C ARG A 108 -22.33 -14.30 4.27
N ILE A 109 -22.16 -14.84 3.06
CA ILE A 109 -21.56 -14.08 1.95
C ILE A 109 -22.58 -13.01 1.54
N VAL A 110 -22.21 -11.74 1.73
CA VAL A 110 -23.02 -10.59 1.31
C VAL A 110 -22.61 -10.10 -0.08
N HIS A 111 -21.34 -10.33 -0.46
CA HIS A 111 -20.84 -9.99 -1.79
C HIS A 111 -19.67 -10.90 -2.17
N ALA A 112 -19.52 -11.19 -3.46
CA ALA A 112 -18.34 -11.85 -3.99
C ALA A 112 -18.07 -11.36 -5.41
N GLY A 113 -16.83 -10.95 -5.70
CA GLY A 113 -16.49 -10.40 -7.00
C GLY A 113 -15.05 -9.94 -7.07
N ASP A 114 -14.79 -9.05 -8.02
CA ASP A 114 -13.54 -8.31 -8.05
C ASP A 114 -13.45 -7.44 -6.80
N VAL A 115 -12.24 -7.18 -6.31
CA VAL A 115 -12.06 -6.42 -5.06
C VAL A 115 -12.89 -5.14 -5.07
N ALA A 116 -12.82 -4.43 -6.18
CA ALA A 116 -13.42 -3.12 -6.26
C ALA A 116 -14.92 -3.13 -6.65
N SER A 117 -15.51 -4.30 -6.97
CA SER A 117 -16.98 -4.44 -6.93
C SER A 117 -17.43 -4.82 -5.52
N THR A 118 -16.59 -5.58 -4.81
CA THR A 118 -16.86 -6.11 -3.48
C THR A 118 -16.69 -5.10 -2.36
N LEU A 119 -15.70 -4.24 -2.50
CA LEU A 119 -15.48 -3.10 -1.63
C LEU A 119 -16.34 -1.91 -2.03
N SER A 120 -17.12 -2.01 -3.13
CA SER A 120 -18.16 -1.02 -3.39
C SER A 120 -19.06 -0.93 -2.15
N VAL A 121 -19.14 0.29 -1.65
CA VAL A 121 -19.16 0.56 -0.21
C VAL A 121 -20.51 0.26 0.44
N THR A 122 -21.52 -0.05 -0.38
CA THR A 122 -22.85 -0.41 0.09
C THR A 122 -22.92 -1.76 0.82
N ALA A 123 -21.87 -2.61 0.76
CA ALA A 123 -21.95 -3.98 1.28
C ALA A 123 -20.99 -4.34 2.44
N CYS A 124 -19.84 -3.69 2.60
CA CYS A 124 -18.81 -4.19 3.53
C CYS A 124 -17.90 -3.19 4.24
N ALA A 125 -17.74 -1.96 3.75
CA ALA A 125 -16.86 -0.96 4.36
C ALA A 125 -17.66 0.18 4.99
N THR A 126 -17.48 0.41 6.28
CA THR A 126 -18.02 1.58 6.96
C THR A 126 -17.30 2.86 6.50
N GLN A 127 -17.96 4.01 6.65
CA GLN A 127 -17.35 5.32 6.39
C GLN A 127 -16.02 5.52 7.14
N ARG A 128 -15.87 4.89 8.32
CA ARG A 128 -14.64 4.90 9.12
C ARG A 128 -13.51 4.11 8.45
N GLU A 129 -13.80 2.98 7.83
CA GLU A 129 -12.79 2.13 7.19
C GLU A 129 -12.29 2.75 5.88
N LEU A 130 -13.16 3.47 5.16
CA LEU A 130 -12.75 4.26 4.00
C LEU A 130 -11.89 5.45 4.36
N ALA A 131 -12.16 6.09 5.50
CA ALA A 131 -11.31 7.18 5.97
C ALA A 131 -9.85 6.72 6.16
N GLU A 132 -9.63 5.45 6.49
CA GLU A 132 -8.30 4.86 6.65
C GLU A 132 -7.69 4.30 5.35
N LEU A 133 -8.37 4.49 4.21
CA LEU A 133 -7.84 4.08 2.92
C LEU A 133 -6.55 4.84 2.59
N ARG A 134 -5.49 4.11 2.26
CA ARG A 134 -4.19 4.64 1.87
C ARG A 134 -3.76 4.07 0.54
N SER A 135 -3.14 4.90 -0.29
CA SER A 135 -2.35 4.47 -1.44
C SER A 135 -0.99 4.00 -0.94
N ILE A 136 -0.61 2.76 -1.23
CA ILE A 136 0.73 2.23 -0.92
C ILE A 136 1.56 2.22 -2.21
N ILE A 137 2.59 3.05 -2.24
CA ILE A 137 3.39 3.32 -3.42
C ILE A 137 4.82 2.82 -3.18
N GLU A 138 5.25 1.87 -4.00
CA GLU A 138 6.62 1.38 -3.96
C GLU A 138 7.55 2.36 -4.67
N ALA A 139 8.60 2.82 -3.99
CA ALA A 139 9.55 3.80 -4.54
C ALA A 139 10.94 3.64 -3.92
N ARG A 140 11.95 4.23 -4.54
CA ARG A 140 13.33 4.32 -4.01
C ARG A 140 13.69 5.77 -3.72
N LEU A 141 14.45 6.02 -2.66
CA LEU A 141 14.98 7.35 -2.37
C LEU A 141 16.01 7.74 -3.45
N VAL A 142 15.82 8.88 -4.10
CA VAL A 142 16.73 9.40 -5.15
C VAL A 142 17.40 10.72 -4.79
N GLU A 143 16.76 11.54 -3.95
CA GLU A 143 17.29 12.85 -3.57
C GLU A 143 16.91 13.19 -2.13
N VAL A 144 17.81 13.87 -1.43
CA VAL A 144 17.55 14.44 -0.11
C VAL A 144 17.99 15.89 -0.15
N ASP A 145 17.07 16.80 0.10
CA ASP A 145 17.34 18.22 0.26
C ASP A 145 17.30 18.57 1.75
N GLU A 146 18.48 18.78 2.33
CA GLU A 146 18.64 19.15 3.73
C GLU A 146 18.12 20.57 4.02
N THR A 147 18.18 21.47 3.04
CA THR A 147 17.74 22.87 3.18
C THR A 147 16.22 22.92 3.29
N SER A 148 15.52 22.21 2.39
CA SER A 148 14.06 22.12 2.41
C SER A 148 13.53 21.06 3.37
N ARG A 149 14.41 20.23 3.95
CA ARG A 149 14.08 19.05 4.79
C ARG A 149 13.10 18.11 4.08
N THR A 150 13.35 17.87 2.79
CA THR A 150 12.51 17.02 1.94
C THR A 150 13.32 15.88 1.34
N SER A 151 12.66 14.76 1.11
CA SER A 151 13.19 13.61 0.37
C SER A 151 12.37 13.39 -0.89
N VAL A 152 13.03 13.06 -2.00
CA VAL A 152 12.39 12.69 -3.27
C VAL A 152 12.54 11.19 -3.49
N PHE A 153 11.43 10.54 -3.78
CA PHE A 153 11.34 9.12 -4.05
C PHE A 153 10.91 8.90 -5.49
N GLU A 154 11.49 7.93 -6.17
CA GLU A 154 11.17 7.60 -7.56
C GLU A 154 10.57 6.20 -7.62
N THR A 155 9.40 6.09 -8.24
CA THR A 155 8.75 4.80 -8.56
C THR A 155 9.47 4.11 -9.74
N ASP A 156 9.15 2.85 -9.99
CA ASP A 156 9.70 2.11 -11.14
C ASP A 156 9.26 2.67 -12.50
N THR A 157 8.10 3.33 -12.55
CA THR A 157 7.59 4.05 -13.72
C THR A 157 8.22 5.44 -13.91
N GLY A 158 9.07 5.88 -12.97
CA GLY A 158 9.76 7.17 -13.03
C GLY A 158 9.01 8.33 -12.36
N THR A 159 7.82 8.09 -11.79
CA THR A 159 7.10 9.11 -11.04
C THR A 159 7.85 9.49 -9.76
N ARG A 160 8.12 10.79 -9.59
CA ARG A 160 8.84 11.36 -8.45
C ARG A 160 7.90 11.92 -7.40
N ILE A 161 8.01 11.44 -6.16
CA ILE A 161 7.17 11.78 -5.01
C ILE A 161 8.01 12.43 -3.93
N VAL A 162 7.61 13.63 -3.51
CA VAL A 162 8.24 14.42 -2.46
C VAL A 162 7.58 14.14 -1.12
N ALA A 163 8.37 13.80 -0.10
CA ALA A 163 7.92 13.67 1.29
C ALA A 163 8.68 14.62 2.20
N LEU A 164 8.06 15.04 3.30
CA LEU A 164 8.78 15.73 4.39
C LEU A 164 9.65 14.74 5.17
N GLY A 165 10.80 15.21 5.64
CA GLY A 165 11.73 14.45 6.47
C GLY A 165 13.08 14.24 5.80
N GLY A 166 14.13 14.27 6.60
CA GLY A 166 15.50 13.96 6.18
C GLY A 166 15.71 12.45 6.23
N SER A 167 15.98 11.85 5.09
CA SER A 167 16.46 10.47 5.02
C SER A 167 17.99 10.48 4.99
N SER A 168 18.66 9.53 5.64
CA SER A 168 20.10 9.38 5.41
C SER A 168 20.35 8.73 4.04
N PRO A 169 21.40 9.12 3.29
CA PRO A 169 21.72 8.55 1.97
C PRO A 169 21.88 7.01 1.96
N SER A 170 22.17 6.41 3.11
CA SER A 170 22.24 4.96 3.33
C SER A 170 20.91 4.22 3.07
N ASP A 171 19.79 4.93 3.09
CA ASP A 171 18.45 4.38 2.83
C ASP A 171 18.15 4.18 1.34
N SER A 172 19.00 4.69 0.44
CA SER A 172 18.82 4.58 -1.02
C SER A 172 18.95 3.16 -1.56
N ALA A 173 19.52 2.23 -0.78
CA ALA A 173 19.84 0.88 -1.24
C ALA A 173 18.62 -0.05 -1.33
N PHE A 174 17.49 0.28 -0.69
CA PHE A 174 16.31 -0.58 -0.66
C PHE A 174 15.05 0.17 -1.10
N PRO A 175 14.16 -0.49 -1.87
CA PRO A 175 12.85 0.08 -2.16
C PRO A 175 12.06 0.23 -0.86
N CYS A 176 11.54 1.42 -0.61
CA CYS A 176 10.62 1.70 0.48
C CYS A 176 9.17 1.75 -0.02
N ALA A 177 8.23 1.68 0.90
CA ALA A 177 6.83 1.94 0.62
C ALA A 177 6.47 3.33 1.15
N LEU A 178 5.72 4.10 0.35
CA LEU A 178 5.11 5.36 0.75
C LEU A 178 3.62 5.12 0.96
N ALA A 179 3.02 5.79 1.93
CA ALA A 179 1.58 5.80 2.14
C ALA A 179 1.03 7.22 2.03
N VAL A 180 -0.08 7.38 1.32
CA VAL A 180 -0.84 8.64 1.26
C VAL A 180 -2.32 8.30 1.45
N PHE A 181 -3.00 8.94 2.41
CA PHE A 181 -4.42 8.70 2.60
C PHE A 181 -5.24 9.24 1.43
N ALA A 182 -6.34 8.55 1.10
CA ALA A 182 -7.24 8.99 0.04
C ALA A 182 -7.81 10.39 0.30
N ARG A 183 -8.14 10.72 1.56
CA ARG A 183 -8.60 12.05 1.98
C ARG A 183 -7.58 13.18 1.83
N ASP A 184 -6.29 12.85 1.74
CA ASP A 184 -5.21 13.84 1.58
C ASP A 184 -4.90 14.14 0.11
N VAL A 185 -5.53 13.40 -0.82
CA VAL A 185 -5.35 13.55 -2.27
C VAL A 185 -6.50 14.35 -2.85
N VAL A 186 -6.17 15.49 -3.46
CA VAL A 186 -7.12 16.39 -4.09
C VAL A 186 -7.08 16.20 -5.60
N LEU A 187 -8.24 16.27 -6.24
CA LEU A 187 -8.39 16.21 -7.69
C LEU A 187 -8.70 17.58 -8.28
N SER A 188 -8.19 17.85 -9.48
CA SER A 188 -8.62 18.97 -10.32
C SER A 188 -8.68 18.59 -11.80
N ALA A 189 -9.58 19.20 -12.56
CA ALA A 189 -9.68 18.98 -14.00
C ALA A 189 -8.52 19.63 -14.76
N GLU A 190 -8.03 20.76 -14.25
CA GLU A 190 -6.92 21.52 -14.81
C GLU A 190 -5.68 21.46 -13.92
N ALA A 191 -4.52 21.80 -14.49
CA ALA A 191 -3.27 21.86 -13.75
C ALA A 191 -3.36 22.93 -12.64
N PRO A 192 -3.24 22.55 -11.36
CA PRO A 192 -3.37 23.52 -10.27
C PRO A 192 -2.21 24.51 -10.29
N GLN A 193 -2.53 25.81 -10.20
CA GLN A 193 -1.53 26.87 -10.16
C GLN A 193 -1.43 27.48 -8.75
N ARG A 194 -0.20 27.85 -8.34
CA ARG A 194 0.07 28.56 -7.08
C ARG A 194 -0.51 27.87 -5.83
N VAL A 195 -0.42 26.55 -5.76
CA VAL A 195 -0.83 25.75 -4.59
C VAL A 195 0.36 25.40 -3.71
N SER A 196 0.10 25.07 -2.43
CA SER A 196 1.12 24.59 -1.49
C SER A 196 1.47 23.11 -1.65
N ALA A 197 0.72 22.38 -2.49
CA ALA A 197 1.04 21.00 -2.82
C ALA A 197 2.35 20.91 -3.61
N ARG A 198 3.22 19.98 -3.20
CA ARG A 198 4.51 19.71 -3.87
C ARG A 198 4.43 18.51 -4.81
N ASN A 199 3.46 17.64 -4.57
CA ASN A 199 3.19 16.47 -5.39
C ASN A 199 1.99 16.81 -6.27
N ILE A 200 2.23 17.03 -7.57
CA ILE A 200 1.20 17.36 -8.54
C ILE A 200 1.44 16.50 -9.77
N TYR A 201 0.46 15.68 -10.13
CA TYR A 201 0.59 14.73 -11.22
C TYR A 201 -0.61 14.84 -12.14
N LYS A 202 -0.34 14.84 -13.44
CA LYS A 202 -1.36 14.47 -14.42
C LYS A 202 -1.50 12.96 -14.38
N GLY A 203 -2.72 12.48 -14.23
CA GLY A 203 -3.03 11.06 -14.19
C GLY A 203 -4.29 10.74 -14.98
N ARG A 204 -4.64 9.46 -14.97
CA ARG A 204 -5.85 8.95 -15.60
C ARG A 204 -6.69 8.21 -14.58
N VAL A 205 -7.99 8.49 -14.54
CA VAL A 205 -8.92 7.73 -13.71
C VAL A 205 -8.95 6.30 -14.21
N ARG A 206 -8.54 5.34 -13.38
CA ARG A 206 -8.66 3.92 -13.66
C ARG A 206 -10.04 3.41 -13.30
N ARG A 207 -10.52 3.83 -12.13
CA ARG A 207 -11.75 3.32 -11.54
C ARG A 207 -12.43 4.34 -10.65
N ILE A 208 -13.76 4.26 -10.55
CA ILE A 208 -14.55 5.03 -9.60
C ILE A 208 -15.47 4.08 -8.85
N GLU A 209 -15.35 4.06 -7.53
CA GLU A 209 -16.23 3.32 -6.63
C GLU A 209 -17.14 4.29 -5.88
N LYS A 210 -18.45 4.08 -5.99
CA LYS A 210 -19.47 4.93 -5.37
C LYS A 210 -19.92 4.35 -4.04
N THR A 211 -20.18 5.22 -3.07
CA THR A 211 -20.59 4.88 -1.69
C THR A 211 -21.92 5.50 -1.33
N GLU A 212 -22.43 5.36 -0.10
CA GLU A 212 -23.66 6.07 0.27
C GLU A 212 -23.51 7.60 0.26
N SER A 213 -22.33 8.13 0.58
CA SER A 213 -22.12 9.58 0.81
C SER A 213 -20.99 10.21 -0.02
N MET A 214 -20.16 9.41 -0.68
CA MET A 214 -18.95 9.85 -1.37
C MET A 214 -18.59 8.87 -2.50
N ALA A 215 -17.47 9.10 -3.16
CA ALA A 215 -16.87 8.17 -4.09
C ALA A 215 -15.35 8.10 -3.86
N VAL A 216 -14.78 6.93 -4.08
CA VAL A 216 -13.34 6.71 -4.11
C VAL A 216 -12.92 6.59 -5.58
N VAL A 217 -11.95 7.40 -5.97
CA VAL A 217 -11.40 7.41 -7.34
C VAL A 217 -10.00 6.85 -7.28
N GLU A 218 -9.72 5.82 -8.10
CA GLU A 218 -8.35 5.35 -8.36
C GLU A 218 -7.79 6.10 -9.57
N ILE A 219 -6.63 6.73 -9.39
CA ILE A 219 -5.91 7.49 -10.40
C ILE A 219 -4.56 6.83 -10.66
N ASP A 220 -4.25 6.61 -11.93
CA ASP A 220 -2.93 6.23 -12.39
C ASP A 220 -2.07 7.48 -12.61
N ILE A 221 -1.04 7.65 -11.79
CA ILE A 221 -0.02 8.68 -11.95
C ILE A 221 1.36 8.08 -12.31
N GLY A 222 1.39 6.84 -12.83
CA GLY A 222 2.57 5.96 -12.81
C GLY A 222 2.65 5.12 -11.53
N ALA A 223 1.82 5.42 -10.55
CA ALA A 223 1.48 4.58 -9.41
C ALA A 223 -0.03 4.73 -9.15
N GLY A 224 -0.65 3.72 -8.56
CA GLY A 224 -2.06 3.80 -8.16
C GLY A 224 -2.22 4.71 -6.94
N ILE A 225 -3.02 5.76 -7.08
CA ILE A 225 -3.41 6.64 -5.98
C ILE A 225 -4.92 6.67 -5.84
N TYR A 226 -5.39 6.62 -4.61
CA TYR A 226 -6.79 6.79 -4.26
C TYR A 226 -7.07 8.24 -3.83
N SER A 227 -8.24 8.74 -4.19
CA SER A 227 -8.77 10.01 -3.71
C SER A 227 -10.23 9.83 -3.30
N GLU A 228 -10.59 10.39 -2.14
CA GLU A 228 -11.97 10.48 -1.67
C GLU A 228 -12.60 11.78 -2.17
N VAL A 229 -13.73 11.69 -2.86
CA VAL A 229 -14.44 12.84 -3.43
C VAL A 229 -15.93 12.80 -3.17
N GLY A 230 -16.55 13.97 -3.09
CA GLY A 230 -18.00 14.10 -3.05
C GLY A 230 -18.65 13.82 -4.41
N TYR A 231 -19.95 13.52 -4.39
CA TYR A 231 -20.73 13.31 -5.61
C TYR A 231 -20.81 14.55 -6.51
N GLU A 232 -20.84 15.73 -5.90
CA GLU A 232 -20.81 17.00 -6.62
C GLU A 232 -19.52 17.13 -7.44
N THR A 233 -18.36 16.84 -6.83
CA THR A 233 -17.06 16.84 -7.51
C THR A 233 -17.02 15.89 -8.70
N LEU A 234 -17.58 14.68 -8.58
CA LEU A 234 -17.66 13.74 -9.72
C LEU A 234 -18.40 14.36 -10.91
N HIS A 235 -19.49 15.06 -10.64
CA HIS A 235 -20.33 15.65 -11.68
C HIS A 235 -19.68 16.91 -12.28
N GLU A 236 -19.23 17.84 -11.44
CA GLU A 236 -18.58 19.09 -11.88
C GLU A 236 -17.33 18.84 -12.72
N MET A 237 -16.51 17.88 -12.30
CA MET A 237 -15.29 17.50 -13.01
C MET A 237 -15.54 16.50 -14.14
N SER A 238 -16.78 16.04 -14.33
CA SER A 238 -17.15 15.01 -15.32
C SER A 238 -16.27 13.76 -15.24
N LEU A 239 -15.93 13.35 -14.01
CA LEU A 239 -15.02 12.22 -13.77
C LEU A 239 -15.67 10.91 -14.22
N ARG A 240 -14.95 10.19 -15.06
CA ARG A 240 -15.29 8.86 -15.58
C ARG A 240 -14.03 8.04 -15.76
N GLU A 241 -14.16 6.73 -15.81
CA GLU A 241 -13.03 5.85 -16.14
C GLU A 241 -12.40 6.28 -17.48
N GLY A 242 -11.07 6.34 -17.49
CA GLY A 242 -10.27 6.82 -18.61
C GLY A 242 -10.15 8.35 -18.73
N ALA A 243 -10.82 9.14 -17.89
CA ALA A 243 -10.68 10.60 -17.89
C ALA A 243 -9.28 11.03 -17.43
N ASP A 244 -8.74 12.07 -18.06
CA ASP A 244 -7.54 12.76 -17.57
C ASP A 244 -7.93 13.64 -16.37
N VAL A 245 -7.11 13.61 -15.32
CA VAL A 245 -7.30 14.39 -14.10
C VAL A 245 -5.94 14.76 -13.51
N TYR A 246 -5.88 15.85 -12.74
CA TYR A 246 -4.73 16.15 -11.91
C TYR A 246 -4.98 15.68 -10.49
N ALA A 247 -4.06 14.88 -9.96
CA ALA A 247 -4.06 14.47 -8.56
C ALA A 247 -2.90 15.15 -7.84
N PHE A 248 -3.16 15.76 -6.69
CA PHE A 248 -2.14 16.48 -5.94
C PHE A 248 -2.32 16.40 -4.43
N PHE A 249 -1.20 16.45 -3.71
CA PHE A 249 -1.15 16.37 -2.25
C PHE A 249 0.11 17.06 -1.71
N LYS A 250 0.08 17.37 -0.41
CA LYS A 250 1.23 17.99 0.27
C LYS A 250 2.33 16.97 0.50
N ALA A 251 3.59 17.41 0.54
CA ALA A 251 4.70 16.55 0.97
C ALA A 251 4.52 16.03 2.40
N SER A 252 3.78 16.76 3.25
CA SER A 252 3.45 16.36 4.62
C SER A 252 2.43 15.22 4.71
N ALA A 253 1.68 14.96 3.63
CA ALA A 253 0.71 13.87 3.57
C ALA A 253 1.38 12.52 3.25
N VAL A 254 2.65 12.54 2.81
CA VAL A 254 3.39 11.34 2.45
C VAL A 254 4.03 10.73 3.69
N GLN A 255 3.61 9.53 4.04
CA GLN A 255 4.18 8.75 5.13
C GLN A 255 5.17 7.74 4.56
N ARG A 256 6.39 7.71 5.09
CA ARG A 256 7.37 6.69 4.74
C ARG A 256 7.15 5.45 5.61
N LEU A 257 6.98 4.31 4.96
CA LEU A 257 6.87 2.99 5.58
C LEU A 257 8.27 2.34 5.47
N LEU A 258 9.07 2.51 6.52
CA LEU A 258 10.45 2.00 6.65
C LEU A 258 10.49 0.49 6.81
#